data_AF-A0A9P3FAP3-F1
#
_entry.id   AF-A0A9P3FAP3-F1
#
_cell.length_a   1.000
_cell.length_b   1.000
_cell.length_c   1.000
_cell.angle_alpha   90.00
_cell.angle_beta   90.00
_cell.angle_gamma   90.00
#
_symmetry.space_group_name_H-M   'P 1'
#
loop_
_entity.id
_entity.type
_entity.pdbx_description
1 polymer ?
#
loop_
_entity_poly.entity_id
_entity_poly.type
_entity_poly.pdbx_seq_one_letter_code
_entity_poly.pdbx_strand_id
1 'polypeptide(L)'
;MDSILEEWYTSAGFTDAQQQAIAEARQCFHAAKGPTTKHINDRIAVAITQTFTDSDAMVERWPSQIRNLMNQFSRSAAPPAKEFETWARPRDQEKRKQAISSYGADGALEPHGLNLSWTLKDDIDAIRYYAKSGRSLKVLGEMATTFFVKIIKDATATPHTNPLVWWLAVLIQTEVLDDQPRWTVADFQDTLSFSQKLAAIDHYARILVLEDAFYRWIEIPGNISPAEKKKLQDSLDQVSISWIDQDAERPPVDPLAMVRSFRQMASPEWRAYTEYIEPIFAEWLTGQSTGPMSTVILLLHGKLNTPSYRKVYKVKMQIEEDFSVDPMMAACYPAEVETRATIEQANKEARRCIRDELGPKYASLKWDEVYDTSGMIRIRAIYRDEANDARALAWVEEADILTEDM
;
A
#
# COMPACT_ATOMS: atom_id res chain seq x y z
N MET A 1 -15.65 -20.16 -7.62
CA MET A 1 -14.54 -19.22 -7.38
C MET A 1 -14.04 -18.73 -8.73
N ASP A 2 -13.71 -19.62 -9.65
CA ASP A 2 -13.18 -19.29 -10.99
C ASP A 2 -14.08 -18.33 -11.80
N SER A 3 -15.40 -18.58 -11.86
CA SER A 3 -16.36 -17.67 -12.52
C SER A 3 -16.41 -16.26 -11.91
N ILE A 4 -16.15 -16.11 -10.60
CA ILE A 4 -16.10 -14.79 -9.93
C ILE A 4 -14.79 -14.06 -10.26
N LEU A 5 -13.69 -14.84 -10.39
CA LEU A 5 -12.37 -14.30 -10.72
C LEU A 5 -12.30 -13.83 -12.18
N GLU A 6 -12.89 -14.61 -13.09
CA GLU A 6 -13.03 -14.25 -14.51
C GLU A 6 -13.89 -13.00 -14.70
N GLU A 7 -15.02 -12.91 -13.99
CA GLU A 7 -15.90 -11.75 -14.04
C GLU A 7 -15.21 -10.49 -13.52
N TRP A 8 -14.49 -10.59 -12.39
CA TRP A 8 -13.71 -9.48 -11.87
C TRP A 8 -12.62 -9.04 -12.85
N TYR A 9 -11.85 -9.99 -13.38
CA TYR A 9 -10.75 -9.67 -14.31
C TYR A 9 -11.28 -8.99 -15.58
N THR A 10 -12.43 -9.44 -16.09
CA THR A 10 -13.10 -8.81 -17.23
C THR A 10 -13.59 -7.40 -16.87
N SER A 11 -14.15 -7.22 -15.67
CA SER A 11 -14.63 -5.91 -15.19
C SER A 11 -13.52 -4.90 -14.89
N ALA A 12 -12.28 -5.38 -14.72
CA ALA A 12 -11.11 -4.54 -14.42
C ALA A 12 -10.73 -3.60 -15.57
N GLY A 13 -11.32 -3.74 -16.76
CA GLY A 13 -11.18 -2.78 -17.85
C GLY A 13 -9.90 -2.89 -18.67
N PHE A 14 -9.12 -3.97 -18.49
CA PHE A 14 -7.95 -4.24 -19.31
C PHE A 14 -8.34 -4.51 -20.76
N THR A 15 -7.73 -3.77 -21.69
CA THR A 15 -7.82 -4.05 -23.14
C THR A 15 -7.19 -5.39 -23.48
N ASP A 16 -7.57 -6.03 -24.60
CA ASP A 16 -6.95 -7.28 -25.06
C ASP A 16 -5.42 -7.19 -25.14
N ALA A 17 -4.90 -6.03 -25.58
CA ALA A 17 -3.46 -5.77 -25.63
C ALA A 17 -2.83 -5.73 -24.23
N GLN A 18 -3.51 -5.14 -23.25
CA GLN A 18 -3.06 -5.13 -21.86
C GLN A 18 -3.18 -6.50 -21.20
N GLN A 19 -4.21 -7.28 -21.49
CA GLN A 19 -4.36 -8.65 -20.97
C GLN A 19 -3.23 -9.54 -21.51
N GLN A 20 -2.96 -9.46 -22.81
CA GLN A 20 -1.82 -10.12 -23.43
C GLN A 20 -0.50 -9.65 -22.82
N ALA A 21 -0.33 -8.34 -22.65
CA ALA A 21 0.84 -7.79 -21.98
C ALA A 21 0.95 -8.28 -20.53
N ILE A 22 -0.13 -8.37 -19.76
CA ILE A 22 -0.13 -8.89 -18.37
C ILE A 22 0.29 -10.37 -18.35
N ALA A 23 -0.23 -11.17 -19.27
CA ALA A 23 0.18 -12.56 -19.43
C ALA A 23 1.68 -12.67 -19.77
N GLU A 24 2.20 -11.74 -20.59
CA GLU A 24 3.61 -11.63 -20.97
C GLU A 24 4.48 -10.99 -19.87
N ALA A 25 3.91 -10.14 -19.01
CA ALA A 25 4.62 -9.42 -17.96
C ALA A 25 5.34 -10.43 -17.07
N ARG A 26 4.68 -11.55 -16.77
CA ARG A 26 5.25 -12.72 -16.07
C ARG A 26 6.57 -13.17 -16.69
N GLN A 27 6.67 -13.26 -18.01
CA GLN A 27 7.91 -13.63 -18.71
C GLN A 27 8.97 -12.51 -18.63
N CYS A 28 8.55 -11.24 -18.65
CA CYS A 28 9.45 -10.09 -18.50
C CYS A 28 10.07 -10.00 -17.09
N PHE A 29 9.33 -10.30 -16.03
CA PHE A 29 9.87 -10.44 -14.66
C PHE A 29 11.03 -11.45 -14.61
N HIS A 30 10.96 -12.53 -15.40
CA HIS A 30 12.05 -13.52 -15.53
C HIS A 30 13.21 -13.06 -16.42
N ALA A 31 12.97 -12.12 -17.34
CA ALA A 31 13.94 -11.69 -18.34
C ALA A 31 14.86 -10.54 -17.90
N ALA A 32 14.65 -9.97 -16.70
CA ALA A 32 15.52 -8.98 -16.07
C ALA A 32 16.91 -9.59 -15.73
N LYS A 33 17.71 -9.84 -16.76
CA LYS A 33 18.94 -10.66 -16.73
C LYS A 33 20.22 -9.86 -16.47
N GLY A 34 20.11 -8.57 -16.16
CA GLY A 34 21.26 -7.76 -15.79
C GLY A 34 21.77 -8.16 -14.40
N PRO A 35 23.07 -8.45 -14.20
CA PRO A 35 23.61 -8.77 -12.87
C PRO A 35 23.37 -7.65 -11.86
N THR A 36 23.32 -6.40 -12.32
CA THR A 36 22.98 -5.24 -11.50
C THR A 36 21.51 -5.20 -11.08
N THR A 37 20.56 -5.42 -12.00
CA THR A 37 19.13 -5.48 -11.65
C THR A 37 18.86 -6.64 -10.70
N LYS A 38 19.43 -7.82 -10.98
CA LYS A 38 19.31 -8.99 -10.10
C LYS A 38 19.76 -8.66 -8.68
N HIS A 39 20.96 -8.06 -8.53
CA HIS A 39 21.47 -7.67 -7.21
C HIS A 39 20.57 -6.66 -6.48
N ILE A 40 20.01 -5.68 -7.20
CA ILE A 40 19.09 -4.70 -6.62
C ILE A 40 17.82 -5.38 -6.11
N ASN A 41 17.20 -6.23 -6.94
CA ASN A 41 15.98 -6.95 -6.59
C ASN A 41 16.22 -7.91 -5.41
N ASP A 42 17.33 -8.65 -5.40
CA ASP A 42 17.69 -9.54 -4.29
C ASP A 42 17.82 -8.75 -2.97
N ARG A 43 18.44 -7.56 -3.00
CA ARG A 43 18.56 -6.70 -1.80
C ARG A 43 17.20 -6.18 -1.33
N ILE A 44 16.32 -5.78 -2.24
CA ILE A 44 14.96 -5.34 -1.91
C ILE A 44 14.19 -6.50 -1.27
N ALA A 45 14.20 -7.68 -1.89
CA ALA A 45 13.51 -8.85 -1.38
C ALA A 45 14.01 -9.25 0.03
N VAL A 46 15.32 -9.23 0.26
CA VAL A 46 15.91 -9.50 1.58
C VAL A 46 15.46 -8.46 2.61
N ALA A 47 15.49 -7.17 2.27
CA ALA A 47 15.08 -6.10 3.17
C ALA A 47 13.60 -6.21 3.54
N ILE A 48 12.71 -6.41 2.56
CA ILE A 48 11.27 -6.57 2.82
C ILE A 48 11.01 -7.82 3.67
N THR A 49 11.63 -8.95 3.31
CA THR A 49 11.47 -10.21 4.06
C THR A 49 11.89 -10.04 5.52
N GLN A 50 13.02 -9.38 5.77
CA GLN A 50 13.50 -9.14 7.13
C GLN A 50 12.55 -8.22 7.89
N THR A 51 12.20 -7.06 7.33
CA THR A 51 11.33 -6.09 7.99
C THR A 51 9.96 -6.69 8.28
N PHE A 52 9.35 -7.38 7.32
CA PHE A 52 8.02 -7.98 7.52
C PHE A 52 8.09 -9.13 8.53
N THR A 53 9.20 -9.87 8.59
CA THR A 53 9.45 -10.89 9.63
C THR A 53 9.48 -10.25 11.01
N ASP A 54 10.22 -9.16 11.15
CA ASP A 54 10.37 -8.45 12.42
C ASP A 54 9.01 -7.88 12.86
N SER A 55 8.27 -7.23 11.95
CA SER A 55 6.92 -6.70 12.21
C SER A 55 5.92 -7.80 12.58
N ASP A 56 5.95 -8.94 11.89
CA ASP A 56 5.08 -10.10 12.18
C ASP A 56 5.41 -10.73 13.53
N ALA A 57 6.69 -10.79 13.92
CA ALA A 57 7.09 -11.25 15.26
C ALA A 57 6.61 -10.28 16.35
N MET A 58 6.65 -8.98 16.08
CA MET A 58 6.15 -7.95 16.99
C MET A 58 4.66 -8.09 17.26
N VAL A 59 3.89 -8.74 16.39
CA VAL A 59 2.45 -8.99 16.63
C VAL A 59 2.21 -9.66 17.97
N GLU A 60 3.03 -10.63 18.37
CA GLU A 60 2.84 -11.36 19.64
C GLU A 60 3.07 -10.51 20.89
N ARG A 61 3.68 -9.33 20.75
CA ARG A 61 3.82 -8.37 21.84
C ARG A 61 2.57 -7.53 22.06
N TRP A 62 1.67 -7.47 21.07
CA TRP A 62 0.47 -6.66 21.18
C TRP A 62 -0.53 -7.27 22.16
N PRO A 63 -1.24 -6.42 22.94
CA PRO A 63 -2.31 -6.90 23.80
C PRO A 63 -3.34 -7.73 23.02
N SER A 64 -3.87 -8.77 23.67
CA SER A 64 -4.84 -9.70 23.06
C SER A 64 -6.05 -8.99 22.45
N GLN A 65 -6.50 -7.89 23.03
CA GLN A 65 -7.63 -7.11 22.52
C GLN A 65 -7.33 -6.49 21.14
N ILE A 66 -6.14 -5.91 20.95
CA ILE A 66 -5.70 -5.39 19.64
C ILE A 66 -5.57 -6.53 18.62
N ARG A 67 -5.05 -7.69 19.02
CA ARG A 67 -4.95 -8.86 18.15
C ARG A 67 -6.30 -9.47 17.79
N ASN A 68 -7.28 -9.41 18.69
CA ASN A 68 -8.65 -9.79 18.39
C ASN A 68 -9.27 -8.81 17.39
N LEU A 69 -9.03 -7.52 17.59
CA LEU A 69 -9.49 -6.45 16.71
C LEU A 69 -8.96 -6.65 15.28
N MET A 70 -7.68 -7.00 15.11
CA MET A 70 -7.11 -7.35 13.79
C MET A 70 -7.90 -8.46 13.08
N ASN A 71 -8.43 -9.45 13.81
CA ASN A 71 -9.21 -10.56 13.24
C ASN A 71 -10.69 -10.27 13.04
N GLN A 72 -11.22 -9.22 13.67
CA GLN A 72 -12.62 -8.84 13.57
C GLN A 72 -12.99 -8.34 12.17
N PHE A 73 -12.09 -7.60 11.51
CA PHE A 73 -12.39 -6.86 10.28
C PHE A 73 -12.29 -7.69 8.98
N SER A 74 -11.51 -8.77 8.96
CA SER A 74 -11.40 -9.64 7.78
C SER A 74 -12.45 -10.75 7.73
N ARG A 75 -13.09 -11.13 8.85
CA ARG A 75 -14.00 -12.29 8.88
C ARG A 75 -15.42 -11.89 8.50
N SER A 76 -16.03 -12.65 7.57
CA SER A 76 -17.48 -12.64 7.46
C SER A 76 -18.09 -13.32 8.69
N ALA A 77 -19.03 -12.63 9.35
CA ALA A 77 -19.57 -12.91 10.69
C ALA A 77 -19.66 -14.39 11.13
N ALA A 78 -18.71 -14.86 11.98
CA ALA A 78 -18.78 -15.91 13.03
C ALA A 78 -17.34 -16.39 13.41
N PRO A 79 -17.10 -17.17 14.50
CA PRO A 79 -17.51 -17.09 15.92
C PRO A 79 -16.55 -16.10 16.68
N PRO A 80 -16.34 -16.09 18.02
CA PRO A 80 -15.57 -14.99 18.65
C PRO A 80 -14.15 -14.92 18.05
N ALA A 81 -13.69 -13.70 17.78
CA ALA A 81 -12.40 -13.47 17.13
C ALA A 81 -11.31 -14.21 17.91
N LYS A 82 -10.70 -15.22 17.25
CA LYS A 82 -9.45 -15.81 17.72
C LYS A 82 -8.41 -14.68 17.68
N GLU A 83 -7.47 -14.66 18.60
CA GLU A 83 -6.34 -13.72 18.53
C GLU A 83 -5.63 -13.88 17.19
N PHE A 84 -5.17 -12.76 16.62
CA PHE A 84 -4.25 -12.80 15.49
C PHE A 84 -2.96 -13.52 15.89
N GLU A 85 -2.50 -14.45 15.04
CA GLU A 85 -1.35 -15.31 15.30
C GLU A 85 -0.23 -14.96 14.32
N THR A 86 0.99 -14.84 14.82
CA THR A 86 2.17 -14.57 13.99
C THR A 86 2.49 -15.71 13.02
N TRP A 87 3.06 -15.37 11.86
CA TRP A 87 3.72 -16.33 10.96
C TRP A 87 5.25 -16.23 11.06
N ALA A 88 5.78 -15.55 12.08
CA ALA A 88 7.19 -15.17 12.12
C ALA A 88 8.16 -16.33 12.39
N ARG A 89 7.66 -17.53 12.63
CA ARG A 89 8.47 -18.72 12.94
C ARG A 89 9.38 -19.12 11.76
N PRO A 90 10.55 -19.71 12.04
CA PRO A 90 11.46 -20.22 11.01
C PRO A 90 10.80 -21.20 10.03
N ARG A 91 9.95 -22.13 10.51
CA ARG A 91 9.24 -23.07 9.63
C ARG A 91 8.28 -22.42 8.63
N ASP A 92 7.81 -21.23 8.97
CA ASP A 92 6.90 -20.45 8.13
C ASP A 92 7.68 -19.47 7.21
N GLN A 93 9.02 -19.39 7.32
CA GLN A 93 9.86 -18.44 6.57
C GLN A 93 9.73 -18.59 5.05
N GLU A 94 9.67 -19.83 4.55
CA GLU A 94 9.60 -20.07 3.11
C GLU A 94 8.25 -19.62 2.54
N LYS A 95 7.15 -19.90 3.25
CA LYS A 95 5.81 -19.36 2.93
C LYS A 95 5.81 -17.83 2.92
N ARG A 96 6.55 -17.19 3.85
CA ARG A 96 6.65 -15.72 3.94
C ARG A 96 7.46 -15.11 2.81
N LYS A 97 8.62 -15.68 2.49
CA LYS A 97 9.38 -15.31 1.29
C LYS A 97 8.51 -15.41 0.05
N GLN A 98 7.69 -16.47 -0.03
CA GLN A 98 6.79 -16.69 -1.16
C GLN A 98 5.67 -15.67 -1.29
N ALA A 99 5.14 -15.20 -0.17
CA ALA A 99 4.16 -14.13 -0.16
C ALA A 99 4.74 -12.76 -0.57
N ILE A 100 6.05 -12.54 -0.37
CA ILE A 100 6.71 -11.24 -0.48
C ILE A 100 7.51 -11.09 -1.79
N SER A 101 8.00 -12.18 -2.39
CA SER A 101 8.97 -12.16 -3.51
C SER A 101 8.40 -11.79 -4.89
N SER A 102 7.16 -11.32 -4.97
CA SER A 102 6.46 -11.07 -6.22
C SER A 102 6.81 -9.77 -6.96
N TYR A 103 7.73 -8.95 -6.44
CA TYR A 103 7.93 -7.58 -6.92
C TYR A 103 9.28 -7.40 -7.64
N GLY A 104 9.26 -7.32 -8.97
CA GLY A 104 10.49 -7.03 -9.73
C GLY A 104 10.30 -6.77 -11.22
N ALA A 105 9.48 -5.79 -11.62
CA ALA A 105 9.31 -5.49 -13.04
C ALA A 105 10.44 -4.57 -13.49
N ASP A 106 11.33 -5.08 -14.35
CA ASP A 106 12.27 -4.24 -15.09
C ASP A 106 11.57 -3.80 -16.38
N GLY A 107 10.97 -2.60 -16.37
CA GLY A 107 10.24 -2.07 -17.52
C GLY A 107 9.23 -0.99 -17.15
N ALA A 108 8.76 -0.24 -18.16
CA ALA A 108 7.58 0.58 -18.00
C ALA A 108 6.38 -0.35 -17.70
N LEU A 109 5.71 -0.12 -16.58
CA LEU A 109 4.51 -0.87 -16.18
C LEU A 109 3.24 -0.36 -16.90
N GLU A 110 3.34 0.82 -17.51
CA GLU A 110 2.26 1.50 -18.24
C GLU A 110 1.75 0.71 -19.46
N PRO A 111 2.60 0.08 -20.31
CA PRO A 111 2.15 -0.81 -21.39
C PRO A 111 1.38 -2.04 -20.88
N HIS A 112 1.59 -2.42 -19.62
CA HIS A 112 0.91 -3.53 -18.96
C HIS A 112 -0.36 -3.08 -18.21
N GLY A 113 -0.79 -1.84 -18.44
CA GLY A 113 -2.00 -1.27 -17.86
C GLY A 113 -1.84 -0.67 -16.46
N LEU A 114 -0.63 -0.61 -15.89
CA LEU A 114 -0.40 0.02 -14.59
C LEU A 114 0.18 1.43 -14.73
N ASN A 115 -0.69 2.42 -14.53
CA ASN A 115 -0.43 3.85 -14.56
C ASN A 115 -0.21 4.38 -13.14
N LEU A 116 1.04 4.38 -12.69
CA LEU A 116 1.40 4.86 -11.36
C LEU A 116 1.40 6.40 -11.30
N SER A 117 0.87 6.93 -10.19
CA SER A 117 1.07 8.33 -9.82
C SER A 117 2.56 8.66 -9.66
N TRP A 118 2.91 9.94 -9.82
CA TRP A 118 4.31 10.38 -9.65
C TRP A 118 4.86 10.05 -8.26
N THR A 119 4.05 10.21 -7.21
CA THR A 119 4.46 9.88 -5.84
C THR A 119 4.85 8.41 -5.69
N LEU A 120 4.09 7.49 -6.29
CA LEU A 120 4.44 6.06 -6.24
C LEU A 120 5.66 5.73 -7.11
N LYS A 121 5.84 6.43 -8.25
CA LYS A 121 7.05 6.31 -9.07
C LYS A 121 8.29 6.77 -8.30
N ASP A 122 8.20 7.91 -7.61
CA ASP A 122 9.28 8.47 -6.80
C ASP A 122 9.64 7.55 -5.63
N ASP A 123 8.64 6.95 -4.95
CA ASP A 123 8.86 5.96 -3.89
C ASP A 123 9.61 4.72 -4.45
N ILE A 124 9.21 4.19 -5.61
CA ILE A 124 9.86 3.04 -6.27
C ILE A 124 11.31 3.40 -6.66
N ASP A 125 11.53 4.57 -7.23
CA ASP A 125 12.86 5.04 -7.62
C ASP A 125 13.76 5.25 -6.40
N ALA A 126 13.21 5.77 -5.29
CA ALA A 126 13.92 5.89 -4.02
C ALA A 126 14.34 4.52 -3.46
N ILE A 127 13.41 3.55 -3.43
CA ILE A 127 13.70 2.17 -3.00
C ILE A 127 14.81 1.55 -3.86
N ARG A 128 14.71 1.67 -5.19
CA ARG A 128 15.72 1.18 -6.14
C ARG A 128 17.07 1.85 -5.95
N TYR A 129 17.08 3.17 -5.78
CA TYR A 129 18.30 3.93 -5.51
C TYR A 129 18.98 3.47 -4.22
N TYR A 130 18.22 3.32 -3.14
CA TYR A 130 18.75 2.86 -1.85
C TYR A 130 19.30 1.44 -1.94
N ALA A 131 18.58 0.53 -2.59
CA ALA A 131 19.04 -0.83 -2.85
C ALA A 131 20.36 -0.84 -3.65
N LYS A 132 20.46 -0.02 -4.71
CA LYS A 132 21.66 0.11 -5.54
C LYS A 132 22.84 0.72 -4.78
N SER A 133 22.59 1.70 -3.93
CA SER A 133 23.62 2.43 -3.18
C SER A 133 24.31 1.61 -2.09
N GLY A 134 23.81 0.41 -1.78
CA GLY A 134 24.40 -0.46 -0.77
C GLY A 134 24.08 -0.05 0.68
N ARG A 135 23.17 0.92 0.90
CA ARG A 135 22.76 1.41 2.23
C ARG A 135 22.11 0.32 3.10
N SER A 136 21.90 0.65 4.37
CA SER A 136 21.32 -0.23 5.40
C SER A 136 20.03 -0.90 4.92
N LEU A 137 19.96 -2.24 5.06
CA LEU A 137 18.75 -3.02 4.77
C LEU A 137 17.57 -2.59 5.64
N LYS A 138 17.84 -2.11 6.86
CA LYS A 138 16.80 -1.59 7.76
C LYS A 138 16.06 -0.40 7.15
N VAL A 139 16.81 0.59 6.64
CA VAL A 139 16.23 1.79 6.02
C VAL A 139 15.48 1.43 4.74
N LEU A 140 16.03 0.51 3.95
CA LEU A 140 15.35 0.01 2.75
C LEU A 140 14.02 -0.67 3.09
N GLY A 141 14.00 -1.44 4.18
CA GLY A 141 12.79 -2.07 4.71
C GLY A 141 11.75 -1.06 5.20
N GLU A 142 12.16 -0.04 5.94
CA GLU A 142 11.28 1.06 6.39
C GLU A 142 10.63 1.81 5.21
N MET A 143 11.41 2.08 4.16
CA MET A 143 10.90 2.69 2.91
C MET A 143 9.88 1.77 2.22
N ALA A 144 10.18 0.48 2.13
CA ALA A 144 9.26 -0.49 1.54
C ALA A 144 7.97 -0.61 2.35
N THR A 145 8.05 -0.69 3.69
CA THR A 145 6.87 -0.67 4.57
C THR A 145 6.00 0.55 4.31
N THR A 146 6.61 1.74 4.23
CA THR A 146 5.89 2.99 3.93
C THR A 146 5.18 2.92 2.58
N PHE A 147 5.87 2.41 1.55
CA PHE A 147 5.29 2.21 0.22
C PHE A 147 4.10 1.24 0.24
N PHE A 148 4.24 0.07 0.89
CA PHE A 148 3.14 -0.91 0.99
C PHE A 148 1.94 -0.35 1.74
N VAL A 149 2.16 0.38 2.85
CA VAL A 149 1.07 1.01 3.60
C VAL A 149 0.34 2.06 2.76
N LYS A 150 1.06 2.88 1.97
CA LYS A 150 0.43 3.83 1.03
C LYS A 150 -0.47 3.12 0.03
N ILE A 151 0.00 1.99 -0.50
CA ILE A 151 -0.76 1.19 -1.47
C ILE A 151 -1.98 0.56 -0.82
N ILE A 152 -1.85 -0.01 0.38
CA ILE A 152 -2.95 -0.61 1.15
C ILE A 152 -4.03 0.43 1.49
N LYS A 153 -3.62 1.67 1.79
CA LYS A 153 -4.50 2.76 2.24
C LYS A 153 -4.88 3.73 1.13
N ASP A 154 -4.97 3.23 -0.11
CA ASP A 154 -5.42 4.00 -1.27
C ASP A 154 -6.91 3.74 -1.52
N ALA A 155 -7.78 4.67 -1.08
CA ALA A 155 -9.24 4.59 -1.29
C ALA A 155 -9.65 4.71 -2.76
N THR A 156 -8.70 5.01 -3.64
CA THR A 156 -8.91 5.28 -5.06
C THR A 156 -8.22 4.23 -5.92
N ALA A 157 -7.85 3.11 -5.28
CA ALA A 157 -7.13 2.03 -5.90
C ALA A 157 -7.97 1.36 -6.98
N THR A 158 -7.39 1.30 -8.17
CA THR A 158 -7.93 0.54 -9.30
C THR A 158 -6.87 -0.47 -9.77
N PRO A 159 -7.27 -1.48 -10.55
CA PRO A 159 -6.31 -2.35 -11.24
C PRO A 159 -5.31 -1.57 -12.12
N HIS A 160 -5.64 -0.34 -12.51
CA HIS A 160 -4.79 0.51 -13.35
C HIS A 160 -3.92 1.50 -12.59
N THR A 161 -4.21 1.82 -11.32
CA THR A 161 -3.53 2.90 -10.58
C THR A 161 -2.78 2.41 -9.36
N ASN A 162 -3.11 1.21 -8.87
CA ASN A 162 -2.60 0.68 -7.62
C ASN A 162 -1.82 -0.63 -7.84
N PRO A 163 -0.52 -0.69 -7.45
CA PRO A 163 0.30 -1.88 -7.66
C PRO A 163 -0.27 -3.16 -7.06
N LEU A 164 -0.94 -3.09 -5.90
CA LEU A 164 -1.49 -4.28 -5.25
C LEU A 164 -2.67 -4.84 -6.05
N VAL A 165 -3.60 -3.99 -6.50
CA VAL A 165 -4.76 -4.43 -7.28
C VAL A 165 -4.33 -4.92 -8.67
N TRP A 166 -3.40 -4.22 -9.30
CA TRP A 166 -2.79 -4.68 -10.55
C TRP A 166 -2.12 -6.04 -10.37
N TRP A 167 -1.40 -6.23 -9.26
CA TRP A 167 -0.76 -7.50 -8.95
C TRP A 167 -1.77 -8.65 -8.80
N LEU A 168 -2.92 -8.40 -8.19
CA LEU A 168 -4.02 -9.39 -8.14
C LEU A 168 -4.50 -9.76 -9.55
N ALA A 169 -4.57 -8.80 -10.47
CA ALA A 169 -4.92 -9.07 -11.87
C ALA A 169 -3.88 -9.96 -12.56
N VAL A 170 -2.58 -9.73 -12.33
CA VAL A 170 -1.52 -10.63 -12.83
C VAL A 170 -1.70 -12.04 -12.28
N LEU A 171 -1.92 -12.18 -10.97
CA LEU A 171 -2.11 -13.49 -10.35
C LEU A 171 -3.34 -14.22 -10.90
N ILE A 172 -4.47 -13.52 -11.05
CA ILE A 172 -5.71 -14.10 -11.57
C ILE A 172 -5.54 -14.54 -13.03
N GLN A 173 -5.05 -13.64 -13.90
CA GLN A 173 -4.82 -13.97 -15.31
C GLN A 173 -3.93 -15.20 -15.44
N THR A 174 -2.83 -15.19 -14.72
CA THR A 174 -1.78 -16.16 -14.99
C THR A 174 -1.95 -17.48 -14.24
N GLU A 175 -2.59 -17.51 -13.06
CA GLU A 175 -2.75 -18.74 -12.27
C GLU A 175 -4.16 -19.33 -12.31
N VAL A 176 -5.17 -18.54 -12.67
CA VAL A 176 -6.57 -18.98 -12.65
C VAL A 176 -7.09 -19.11 -14.08
N LEU A 177 -6.87 -18.10 -14.93
CA LEU A 177 -7.43 -18.08 -16.28
C LEU A 177 -6.57 -18.85 -17.27
N ASP A 178 -5.25 -18.63 -17.25
CA ASP A 178 -4.33 -19.25 -18.21
C ASP A 178 -3.73 -20.59 -17.73
N ASP A 179 -4.01 -21.02 -16.49
CA ASP A 179 -3.44 -22.22 -15.83
C ASP A 179 -1.92 -22.37 -16.03
N GLN A 180 -1.20 -21.24 -16.01
CA GLN A 180 0.24 -21.28 -16.25
C GLN A 180 0.97 -21.89 -15.03
N PRO A 181 2.06 -22.64 -15.25
CA PRO A 181 2.76 -23.37 -14.20
C PRO A 181 3.29 -22.42 -13.13
N ARG A 182 3.13 -22.78 -11.85
CA ARG A 182 3.59 -22.00 -10.69
C ARG A 182 5.01 -21.47 -10.84
N TRP A 183 5.30 -20.33 -10.24
CA TRP A 183 6.60 -19.68 -10.41
C TRP A 183 7.76 -20.55 -9.96
N THR A 184 8.77 -20.57 -10.82
CA THR A 184 10.08 -21.11 -10.52
C THR A 184 11.09 -20.01 -10.83
N VAL A 185 11.53 -19.30 -9.80
CA VAL A 185 12.67 -18.39 -9.87
C VAL A 185 13.89 -19.18 -9.36
N ALA A 186 15.09 -18.92 -9.89
CA ALA A 186 16.28 -19.62 -9.40
C ALA A 186 16.36 -19.49 -7.85
N ASP A 187 16.46 -20.63 -7.17
CA ASP A 187 16.44 -20.77 -5.70
C ASP A 187 15.09 -20.51 -5.00
N PHE A 188 13.98 -20.41 -5.76
CA PHE A 188 12.65 -20.16 -5.23
C PHE A 188 11.56 -20.88 -6.05
N GLN A 189 10.88 -21.84 -5.42
CA GLN A 189 9.73 -22.53 -5.99
C GLN A 189 8.47 -22.03 -5.29
N ASP A 190 7.57 -21.40 -6.04
CA ASP A 190 6.29 -20.99 -5.50
C ASP A 190 5.41 -22.23 -5.25
N THR A 191 5.08 -22.42 -3.98
CA THR A 191 4.26 -23.54 -3.51
C THR A 191 2.87 -23.09 -3.06
N LEU A 192 2.61 -21.78 -3.00
CA LEU A 192 1.36 -21.25 -2.49
C LEU A 192 0.27 -21.34 -3.55
N SER A 193 -0.90 -21.82 -3.14
CA SER A 193 -2.11 -21.65 -3.95
C SER A 193 -2.51 -20.17 -3.98
N PHE A 194 -3.30 -19.78 -4.99
CA PHE A 194 -3.88 -18.44 -5.09
C PHE A 194 -4.56 -17.99 -3.77
N SER A 195 -5.36 -18.87 -3.16
CA SER A 195 -6.00 -18.60 -1.85
C SER A 195 -4.98 -18.38 -0.72
N GLN A 196 -3.88 -19.13 -0.69
CA GLN A 196 -2.81 -18.93 0.29
C GLN A 196 -2.06 -17.60 0.08
N LYS A 197 -1.91 -17.14 -1.16
CA LYS A 197 -1.34 -15.82 -1.48
C LYS A 197 -2.26 -14.70 -1.01
N LEU A 198 -3.56 -14.79 -1.28
CA LEU A 198 -4.56 -13.83 -0.77
C LEU A 198 -4.55 -13.77 0.76
N ALA A 199 -4.51 -14.93 1.43
CA ALA A 199 -4.42 -14.98 2.88
C ALA A 199 -3.13 -14.34 3.41
N ALA A 200 -2.02 -14.44 2.68
CA ALA A 200 -0.77 -13.80 3.04
C ALA A 200 -0.80 -12.28 2.85
N ILE A 201 -1.40 -11.80 1.76
CA ILE A 201 -1.61 -10.37 1.52
C ILE A 201 -2.47 -9.78 2.65
N ASP A 202 -3.59 -10.42 2.98
CA ASP A 202 -4.45 -10.03 4.10
C ASP A 202 -3.69 -10.05 5.43
N HIS A 203 -2.96 -11.12 5.73
CA HIS A 203 -2.14 -11.23 6.95
C HIS A 203 -1.17 -10.05 7.11
N TYR A 204 -0.35 -9.79 6.10
CA TYR A 204 0.65 -8.72 6.16
C TYR A 204 0.04 -7.32 6.12
N ALA A 205 -1.04 -7.10 5.38
CA ALA A 205 -1.69 -5.81 5.35
C ALA A 205 -2.10 -5.36 6.76
N ARG A 206 -2.66 -6.27 7.56
CA ARG A 206 -3.04 -5.97 8.94
C ARG A 206 -1.85 -5.62 9.84
N ILE A 207 -0.73 -6.33 9.66
CA ILE A 207 0.50 -6.09 10.43
C ILE A 207 1.06 -4.70 10.10
N LEU A 208 1.19 -4.40 8.81
CA LEU A 208 1.77 -3.14 8.36
C LEU A 208 0.89 -1.94 8.74
N VAL A 209 -0.43 -2.07 8.63
CA VAL A 209 -1.37 -1.02 9.04
C VAL A 209 -1.36 -0.83 10.56
N LEU A 210 -1.28 -1.91 11.35
CA LEU A 210 -1.13 -1.82 12.80
C LEU A 210 0.13 -1.07 13.20
N GLU A 211 1.26 -1.44 12.59
CA GLU A 211 2.56 -0.84 12.88
C GLU A 211 2.60 0.64 12.46
N ASP A 212 2.17 0.98 11.25
CA ASP A 212 2.08 2.37 10.76
C ASP A 212 1.20 3.22 11.67
N ALA A 213 0.02 2.72 12.04
CA ALA A 213 -0.90 3.47 12.86
C ALA A 213 -0.35 3.73 14.25
N PHE A 214 0.36 2.77 14.86
CA PHE A 214 1.02 2.99 16.14
C PHE A 214 2.09 4.06 16.07
N TYR A 215 3.02 3.96 15.12
CA TYR A 215 4.11 4.93 15.00
C TYR A 215 3.58 6.34 14.72
N ARG A 216 2.55 6.47 13.88
CA ARG A 216 1.88 7.76 13.68
C ARG A 216 1.24 8.26 14.96
N TRP A 217 0.49 7.40 15.67
CA TRP A 217 -0.24 7.80 16.86
C TRP A 217 0.68 8.33 17.97
N ILE A 218 1.82 7.67 18.20
CA ILE A 218 2.82 8.08 19.20
C ILE A 218 3.66 9.29 18.78
N GLU A 219 3.56 9.73 17.52
CA GLU A 219 4.28 10.88 16.97
C GLU A 219 3.39 12.11 16.80
N ILE A 220 2.06 11.96 16.84
CA ILE A 220 1.14 13.11 16.82
C ILE A 220 1.41 14.02 18.03
N PRO A 221 1.75 15.30 17.80
CA PRO A 221 2.00 16.25 18.87
C PRO A 221 0.79 16.37 19.80
N GLY A 222 1.01 16.15 21.10
CA GLY A 222 -0.03 16.29 22.12
C GLY A 222 -0.88 15.03 22.37
N ASN A 223 -0.74 13.96 21.58
CA ASN A 223 -1.48 12.71 21.84
C ASN A 223 -0.98 11.98 23.08
N ILE A 224 0.34 11.86 23.23
CA ILE A 224 0.98 11.25 24.40
C ILE A 224 2.24 12.01 24.78
N SER A 225 2.55 12.05 26.07
CA SER A 225 3.83 12.57 26.57
C SER A 225 4.98 11.61 26.23
N PRO A 226 6.24 12.10 26.17
CA PRO A 226 7.41 11.24 25.96
C PRO A 226 7.53 10.11 27.01
N ALA A 227 7.08 10.36 28.24
CA ALA A 227 7.07 9.35 29.31
C ALA A 227 6.03 8.25 29.06
N GLU A 228 4.84 8.61 28.58
CA GLU A 228 3.80 7.65 28.19
C GLU A 228 4.21 6.84 26.95
N LYS A 229 4.82 7.48 25.94
CA LYS A 229 5.41 6.80 24.78
C LYS A 229 6.39 5.73 25.21
N LYS A 230 7.34 6.08 26.07
CA LYS A 230 8.33 5.13 26.60
C LYS A 230 7.66 4.00 27.38
N LYS A 231 6.69 4.31 28.25
CA LYS A 231 5.96 3.31 29.03
C LYS A 231 5.20 2.32 28.15
N LEU A 232 4.59 2.78 27.05
CA LEU A 232 3.92 1.92 26.08
C LEU A 232 4.91 0.99 25.37
N GLN A 233 6.03 1.53 24.88
CA GLN A 233 7.10 0.74 24.26
C GLN A 233 7.68 -0.30 25.24
N ASP A 234 8.03 0.13 26.45
CA ASP A 234 8.51 -0.75 27.52
C ASP A 234 7.48 -1.84 27.86
N SER A 235 6.18 -1.56 27.73
CA SER A 235 5.12 -2.55 27.99
C SER A 235 5.02 -3.62 26.88
N LEU A 236 5.26 -3.26 25.63
CA LEU A 236 5.36 -4.21 24.51
C LEU A 236 6.60 -5.09 24.68
N ASP A 237 7.74 -4.48 25.06
CA ASP A 237 9.03 -5.18 25.21
C ASP A 237 9.04 -6.20 26.37
N GLN A 238 8.13 -6.10 27.33
CA GLN A 238 7.99 -7.08 28.42
C GLN A 238 7.47 -8.44 27.94
N VAL A 239 6.88 -8.52 26.75
CA VAL A 239 6.38 -9.78 26.19
C VAL A 239 7.52 -10.49 25.45
N SER A 240 7.94 -11.64 26.00
CA SER A 240 8.97 -12.45 25.35
C SER A 240 8.41 -13.12 24.10
N ILE A 241 9.13 -12.92 22.99
CA ILE A 241 8.89 -13.59 21.71
C ILE A 241 10.01 -14.57 21.36
N SER A 242 10.91 -14.90 22.31
CA SER A 242 12.06 -15.78 22.07
C SER A 242 11.68 -17.19 21.60
N TRP A 243 10.44 -17.61 21.85
CA TRP A 243 9.90 -18.89 21.38
C TRP A 243 9.75 -18.93 19.85
N ILE A 244 9.57 -17.77 19.20
CA ILE A 244 9.50 -17.66 17.74
C ILE A 244 10.86 -18.02 17.14
N ASP A 245 11.94 -17.42 17.65
CA ASP A 245 13.31 -17.66 17.17
C ASP A 245 13.74 -19.13 17.38
N GLN A 246 13.20 -19.76 18.41
CA GLN A 246 13.43 -21.17 18.74
C GLN A 246 12.57 -22.15 17.91
N ASP A 247 11.72 -21.63 17.02
CA ASP A 247 10.70 -22.40 16.29
C ASP A 247 9.81 -23.25 17.21
N ALA A 248 9.61 -22.80 18.46
CA ALA A 248 8.82 -23.50 19.45
C ALA A 248 7.31 -23.24 19.24
N GLU A 249 6.48 -24.03 19.91
CA GLU A 249 5.06 -23.74 19.97
C GLU A 249 4.78 -22.50 20.83
N ARG A 250 3.71 -21.79 20.49
CA ARG A 250 3.28 -20.62 21.23
C ARG A 250 2.99 -21.02 22.69
N PRO A 251 3.65 -20.39 23.69
CA PRO A 251 3.40 -20.71 25.08
C PRO A 251 1.93 -20.48 25.45
N PRO A 252 1.33 -21.31 26.31
CA PRO A 252 -0.01 -21.06 26.83
C PRO A 252 -0.04 -19.71 27.55
N VAL A 253 -1.16 -18.99 27.44
CA VAL A 253 -1.33 -17.71 28.10
C VAL A 253 -1.31 -17.92 29.61
N ASP A 254 -0.27 -17.41 30.28
CA ASP A 254 -0.18 -17.40 31.74
C ASP A 254 -1.38 -16.60 32.32
N PRO A 255 -2.17 -17.15 33.25
CA PRO A 255 -3.27 -16.44 33.90
C PRO A 255 -2.86 -15.09 34.51
N LEU A 256 -1.63 -14.98 35.03
CA LEU A 256 -1.10 -13.72 35.55
C LEU A 256 -0.75 -12.73 34.43
N ALA A 257 -0.29 -13.21 33.27
CA ALA A 257 -0.10 -12.40 32.07
C ALA A 257 -1.45 -11.94 31.50
N MET A 258 -2.48 -12.77 31.54
CA MET A 258 -3.84 -12.40 31.14
C MET A 258 -4.38 -11.27 32.03
N VAL A 259 -4.28 -11.40 33.36
CA VAL A 259 -4.69 -10.33 34.30
C VAL A 259 -3.88 -9.03 34.08
N ARG A 260 -2.57 -9.14 33.81
CA ARG A 260 -1.74 -7.98 33.45
C ARG A 260 -2.18 -7.34 32.14
N SER A 261 -2.47 -8.12 31.11
CA SER A 261 -2.98 -7.63 29.83
C SER A 261 -4.31 -6.90 29.99
N PHE A 262 -5.25 -7.44 30.78
CA PHE A 262 -6.50 -6.74 31.10
C PHE A 262 -6.28 -5.41 31.82
N ARG A 263 -5.36 -5.36 32.78
CA ARG A 263 -5.01 -4.11 33.48
C ARG A 263 -4.31 -3.11 32.57
N GLN A 264 -3.44 -3.59 31.67
CA GLN A 264 -2.78 -2.75 30.67
C GLN A 264 -3.80 -2.16 29.71
N MET A 265 -4.75 -2.95 29.20
CA MET A 265 -5.82 -2.45 28.34
C MET A 265 -6.78 -1.49 29.05
N ALA A 266 -6.88 -1.57 30.38
CA ALA A 266 -7.61 -0.59 31.16
C ALA A 266 -6.87 0.74 31.34
N SER A 267 -5.60 0.85 30.92
CA SER A 267 -4.85 2.09 31.00
C SER A 267 -5.38 3.13 30.00
N PRO A 268 -5.37 4.43 30.34
CA PRO A 268 -5.85 5.48 29.44
C PRO A 268 -5.16 5.46 28.07
N GLU A 269 -3.86 5.18 28.05
CA GLU A 269 -3.03 5.21 26.84
C GLU A 269 -3.42 4.07 25.88
N TRP A 270 -3.61 2.85 26.38
CA TRP A 270 -4.05 1.72 25.55
C TRP A 270 -5.49 1.87 25.07
N ARG A 271 -6.38 2.45 25.89
CA ARG A 271 -7.75 2.76 25.47
C ARG A 271 -7.77 3.78 24.34
N ALA A 272 -7.04 4.89 24.49
CA ALA A 272 -6.93 5.92 23.47
C ALA A 272 -6.35 5.37 22.16
N TYR A 273 -5.33 4.51 22.24
CA TYR A 273 -4.80 3.84 21.05
C TYR A 273 -5.81 2.89 20.40
N THR A 274 -6.57 2.12 21.20
CA THR A 274 -7.62 1.23 20.68
C THR A 274 -8.71 2.01 19.95
N GLU A 275 -9.17 3.11 20.54
CA GLU A 275 -10.14 4.03 19.92
C GLU A 275 -9.59 4.67 18.63
N TYR A 276 -8.27 4.88 18.54
CA TYR A 276 -7.62 5.41 17.35
C TYR A 276 -7.48 4.36 16.22
N ILE A 277 -7.12 3.11 16.54
CA ILE A 277 -6.84 2.07 15.53
C ILE A 277 -8.09 1.40 14.98
N GLU A 278 -9.16 1.29 15.77
CA GLU A 278 -10.42 0.68 15.37
C GLU A 278 -11.02 1.27 14.08
N PRO A 279 -11.20 2.59 13.93
CA PRO A 279 -11.70 3.18 12.69
C PRO A 279 -10.75 2.97 11.51
N ILE A 280 -9.42 2.96 11.73
CA ILE A 280 -8.43 2.71 10.67
C ILE A 280 -8.58 1.28 10.13
N PHE A 281 -8.76 0.29 11.01
CA PHE A 281 -8.99 -1.08 10.55
C PHE A 281 -10.33 -1.23 9.84
N ALA A 282 -11.39 -0.58 10.32
CA ALA A 282 -12.69 -0.58 9.66
C ALA A 282 -12.61 0.01 8.24
N GLU A 283 -11.87 1.12 8.11
CA GLU A 283 -11.69 1.85 6.85
C GLU A 283 -10.85 1.08 5.84
N TRP A 284 -9.80 0.37 6.27
CA TRP A 284 -8.78 -0.17 5.35
C TRP A 284 -8.65 -1.70 5.30
N LEU A 285 -9.24 -2.45 6.23
CA LEU A 285 -9.01 -3.90 6.38
C LEU A 285 -10.31 -4.70 6.43
N THR A 286 -11.35 -4.21 5.75
CA THR A 286 -12.65 -4.87 5.65
C THR A 286 -13.05 -5.11 4.20
N GLY A 287 -13.93 -6.09 3.98
CA GLY A 287 -14.60 -6.29 2.69
C GLY A 287 -15.62 -5.19 2.34
N GLN A 288 -15.79 -4.19 3.21
CA GLN A 288 -16.62 -3.00 3.00
C GLN A 288 -15.78 -1.73 2.77
N SER A 289 -14.45 -1.86 2.77
CA SER A 289 -13.54 -0.73 2.52
C SER A 289 -13.61 -0.28 1.06
N THR A 290 -13.25 0.98 0.81
CA THR A 290 -13.05 1.53 -0.54
C THR A 290 -11.64 1.25 -1.07
N GLY A 291 -10.74 0.76 -0.21
CA GLY A 291 -9.36 0.44 -0.55
C GLY A 291 -9.16 -0.93 -1.20
N PRO A 292 -7.94 -1.24 -1.64
CA PRO A 292 -7.61 -2.47 -2.35
C PRO A 292 -7.82 -3.75 -1.51
N MET A 293 -7.79 -3.62 -0.19
CA MET A 293 -8.02 -4.75 0.70
C MET A 293 -9.45 -5.26 0.67
N SER A 294 -10.42 -4.43 0.29
CA SER A 294 -11.79 -4.88 0.01
C SER A 294 -11.78 -5.98 -1.03
N THR A 295 -11.09 -5.76 -2.16
CA THR A 295 -10.92 -6.75 -3.22
C THR A 295 -10.25 -8.01 -2.70
N VAL A 296 -9.13 -7.89 -1.98
CA VAL A 296 -8.41 -9.06 -1.41
C VAL A 296 -9.32 -9.89 -0.49
N ILE A 297 -10.04 -9.24 0.42
CA ILE A 297 -10.91 -9.91 1.41
C ILE A 297 -12.12 -10.54 0.71
N LEU A 298 -12.78 -9.83 -0.20
CA LEU A 298 -13.91 -10.36 -0.96
C LEU A 298 -13.50 -11.56 -1.82
N LEU A 299 -12.31 -11.52 -2.44
CA LEU A 299 -11.74 -12.66 -3.17
C LEU A 299 -11.48 -13.85 -2.26
N LEU A 300 -10.87 -13.60 -1.09
CA LEU A 300 -10.56 -14.63 -0.10
C LEU A 300 -11.82 -15.38 0.36
N HIS A 301 -12.95 -14.68 0.47
CA HIS A 301 -14.24 -15.25 0.88
C HIS A 301 -15.11 -15.75 -0.28
N GLY A 302 -14.67 -15.57 -1.53
CA GLY A 302 -15.46 -15.92 -2.72
C GLY A 302 -16.78 -15.14 -2.81
N LYS A 303 -16.80 -13.91 -2.30
CA LYS A 303 -18.00 -13.04 -2.22
C LYS A 303 -17.88 -11.80 -3.10
N LEU A 304 -17.08 -11.87 -4.16
CA LEU A 304 -16.88 -10.69 -4.97
C LEU A 304 -18.18 -10.36 -5.71
N ASN A 305 -18.74 -9.20 -5.41
CA ASN A 305 -19.67 -8.54 -6.30
C ASN A 305 -18.82 -7.79 -7.32
N THR A 306 -19.14 -7.94 -8.59
CA THR A 306 -18.47 -7.25 -9.69
C THR A 306 -18.69 -5.77 -9.53
N PRO A 307 -17.67 -5.00 -9.13
CA PRO A 307 -17.84 -3.58 -9.02
C PRO A 307 -17.94 -3.02 -10.43
N SER A 308 -19.04 -2.35 -10.73
CA SER A 308 -19.09 -1.51 -11.91
C SER A 308 -18.16 -0.34 -11.65
N TYR A 309 -17.31 -0.02 -12.61
CA TYR A 309 -16.44 1.14 -12.52
C TYR A 309 -16.89 2.20 -13.51
N ARG A 310 -16.96 3.43 -13.04
CA ARG A 310 -17.14 4.60 -13.89
C ARG A 310 -15.81 5.31 -14.01
N LYS A 311 -15.38 5.52 -15.26
CA LYS A 311 -14.27 6.42 -15.57
C LYS A 311 -14.57 7.83 -15.08
N VAL A 312 -13.63 8.38 -14.34
CA VAL A 312 -13.60 9.76 -13.89
C VAL A 312 -12.20 10.35 -14.13
N TYR A 313 -12.11 11.65 -13.96
CA TYR A 313 -10.90 12.41 -14.20
C TYR A 313 -10.64 13.28 -12.98
N LYS A 314 -9.56 12.99 -12.27
CA LYS A 314 -9.17 13.64 -11.03
C LYS A 314 -8.24 14.78 -11.32
N VAL A 315 -8.52 15.92 -10.71
CA VAL A 315 -7.65 17.10 -10.76
C VAL A 315 -6.79 17.08 -9.51
N LYS A 316 -5.49 16.95 -9.70
CA LYS A 316 -4.51 17.04 -8.62
C LYS A 316 -3.74 18.33 -8.70
N MET A 317 -3.38 18.87 -7.54
CA MET A 317 -2.60 20.10 -7.44
C MET A 317 -1.54 19.97 -6.35
N GLN A 318 -0.38 20.55 -6.63
CA GLN A 318 0.74 20.67 -5.72
C GLN A 318 1.24 22.11 -5.79
N ILE A 319 1.41 22.75 -4.65
CA ILE A 319 2.00 24.09 -4.53
C ILE A 319 3.24 23.96 -3.66
N GLU A 320 4.35 24.49 -4.14
CA GLU A 320 5.61 24.59 -3.41
C GLU A 320 5.93 26.07 -3.20
N GLU A 321 5.92 26.50 -1.96
CA GLU A 321 6.37 27.82 -1.55
C GLU A 321 7.87 27.78 -1.21
N ASP A 322 8.58 28.89 -1.41
CA ASP A 322 10.02 29.02 -1.20
C ASP A 322 10.88 27.98 -1.95
N PHE A 323 10.43 27.55 -3.13
CA PHE A 323 11.06 26.46 -3.89
C PHE A 323 12.53 26.75 -4.28
N SER A 324 12.95 28.02 -4.24
CA SER A 324 14.32 28.45 -4.53
C SER A 324 15.29 28.29 -3.35
N VAL A 325 14.79 28.11 -2.12
CA VAL A 325 15.58 28.03 -0.89
C VAL A 325 15.77 26.59 -0.42
N ASP A 326 14.73 25.75 -0.45
CA ASP A 326 14.84 24.32 -0.09
C ASP A 326 13.78 23.44 -0.79
N PRO A 327 14.05 22.92 -2.00
CA PRO A 327 13.09 22.12 -2.76
C PRO A 327 12.76 20.75 -2.14
N MET A 328 13.42 20.34 -1.05
CA MET A 328 13.19 19.04 -0.40
C MET A 328 12.33 19.11 0.87
N MET A 329 12.01 20.30 1.38
CA MET A 329 11.22 20.47 2.62
C MET A 329 9.73 20.80 2.37
N ALA A 330 9.32 21.01 1.12
CA ALA A 330 7.91 21.15 0.77
C ALA A 330 7.21 19.78 0.86
N ALA A 331 6.69 19.44 2.04
CA ALA A 331 5.85 18.27 2.30
C ALA A 331 4.45 18.40 1.66
N CYS A 332 4.39 18.80 0.40
CA CYS A 332 3.15 19.05 -0.30
C CYS A 332 2.82 17.79 -1.12
N TYR A 333 2.13 16.84 -0.47
CA TYR A 333 1.47 15.77 -1.22
C TYR A 333 0.50 16.40 -2.24
N PRO A 334 0.36 15.80 -3.44
CA PRO A 334 -0.66 16.24 -4.39
C PRO A 334 -2.03 16.21 -3.71
N ALA A 335 -2.67 17.36 -3.56
CA ALA A 335 -4.04 17.41 -3.11
C ALA A 335 -4.95 17.04 -4.28
N GLU A 336 -5.84 16.08 -4.08
CA GLU A 336 -6.98 15.89 -4.98
C GLU A 336 -7.93 17.07 -4.76
N VAL A 337 -8.08 17.92 -5.79
CA VAL A 337 -8.89 19.13 -5.69
C VAL A 337 -10.33 18.85 -6.08
N GLU A 338 -10.53 18.01 -7.10
CA GLU A 338 -11.85 17.75 -7.66
C GLU A 338 -11.86 16.47 -8.51
N THR A 339 -13.01 15.82 -8.59
CA THR A 339 -13.26 14.71 -9.51
C THR A 339 -14.31 15.11 -10.56
N ARG A 340 -14.04 14.86 -11.84
CA ARG A 340 -14.94 15.20 -12.96
C ARG A 340 -15.27 13.98 -13.82
N ALA A 341 -16.43 14.01 -14.46
CA ALA A 341 -16.89 12.91 -15.31
C ALA A 341 -16.27 12.90 -16.71
N THR A 342 -15.61 13.98 -17.12
CA THR A 342 -15.03 14.11 -18.47
C THR A 342 -13.67 14.82 -18.42
N ILE A 343 -12.78 14.47 -19.36
CA ILE A 343 -11.46 15.10 -19.53
C ILE A 343 -11.60 16.62 -19.71
N GLU A 344 -12.58 17.08 -20.49
CA GLU A 344 -12.77 18.51 -20.74
C GLU A 344 -13.08 19.29 -19.46
N GLN A 345 -13.96 18.74 -18.61
CA GLN A 345 -14.29 19.34 -17.32
C GLN A 345 -13.10 19.32 -16.37
N ALA A 346 -12.36 18.21 -16.29
CA ALA A 346 -11.17 18.12 -15.45
C ALA A 346 -10.06 19.09 -15.92
N ASN A 347 -9.84 19.19 -17.22
CA ASN A 347 -8.87 20.12 -17.80
C ASN A 347 -9.28 21.58 -17.54
N LYS A 348 -10.57 21.90 -17.63
CA LYS A 348 -11.08 23.24 -17.28
C LYS A 348 -10.84 23.55 -15.80
N GLU A 349 -11.05 22.56 -14.96
CA GLU A 349 -10.89 22.65 -13.51
C GLU A 349 -9.41 22.82 -13.10
N ALA A 350 -8.49 22.03 -13.64
CA ALA A 350 -7.05 22.20 -13.40
C ALA A 350 -6.55 23.62 -13.76
N ARG A 351 -7.08 24.22 -14.85
CA ARG A 351 -6.80 25.62 -15.21
C ARG A 351 -7.40 26.62 -14.24
N ARG A 352 -8.56 26.31 -13.66
CA ARG A 352 -9.20 27.14 -12.63
C ARG A 352 -8.39 27.11 -11.35
N CYS A 353 -8.02 25.91 -10.87
CA CYS A 353 -7.25 25.71 -9.64
C CYS A 353 -5.94 26.53 -9.65
N ILE A 354 -5.12 26.41 -10.69
CA ILE A 354 -3.87 27.21 -10.76
C ILE A 354 -4.15 28.71 -10.83
N ARG A 355 -5.22 29.11 -11.52
CA ARG A 355 -5.56 30.53 -11.66
C ARG A 355 -6.03 31.14 -10.34
N ASP A 356 -6.81 30.40 -9.58
CA ASP A 356 -7.38 30.87 -8.32
C ASP A 356 -6.29 30.96 -7.24
N GLU A 357 -5.32 30.02 -7.24
CA GLU A 357 -4.22 29.99 -6.26
C GLU A 357 -3.06 30.93 -6.62
N LEU A 358 -2.58 30.93 -7.87
CA LEU A 358 -1.38 31.67 -8.30
C LEU A 358 -1.67 32.86 -9.24
N GLY A 359 -2.94 33.13 -9.54
CA GLY A 359 -3.34 34.20 -10.42
C GLY A 359 -3.29 33.85 -11.92
N PRO A 360 -3.61 34.82 -12.79
CA PRO A 360 -3.75 34.58 -14.22
C PRO A 360 -2.43 34.24 -14.91
N LYS A 361 -2.50 33.47 -16.00
CA LYS A 361 -1.34 33.02 -16.81
C LYS A 361 -0.31 34.12 -17.12
N TYR A 362 -0.77 35.33 -17.44
CA TYR A 362 0.09 36.45 -17.81
C TYR A 362 0.81 37.12 -16.63
N ALA A 363 0.42 36.81 -15.39
CA ALA A 363 1.10 37.27 -14.18
C ALA A 363 2.24 36.33 -13.75
N SER A 364 2.27 35.09 -14.27
CA SER A 364 3.34 34.13 -13.96
C SER A 364 4.63 34.43 -14.72
N LEU A 365 5.79 34.17 -14.10
CA LEU A 365 7.09 34.22 -14.78
C LEU A 365 7.20 33.14 -15.87
N LYS A 366 6.60 31.98 -15.61
CA LYS A 366 6.58 30.86 -16.53
C LYS A 366 5.29 30.08 -16.39
N TRP A 367 4.67 29.80 -17.53
CA TRP A 367 3.49 28.96 -17.64
C TRP A 367 3.68 27.92 -18.74
N ASP A 368 3.72 26.66 -18.35
CA ASP A 368 3.77 25.53 -19.29
C ASP A 368 2.46 24.77 -19.18
N GLU A 369 1.80 24.53 -20.31
CA GLU A 369 0.61 23.69 -20.40
C GLU A 369 0.89 22.65 -21.48
N VAL A 370 0.91 21.39 -21.08
CA VAL A 370 1.21 20.26 -21.94
C VAL A 370 0.03 19.31 -21.91
N TYR A 371 -0.31 18.78 -23.08
CA TYR A 371 -1.26 17.70 -23.22
C TYR A 371 -0.50 16.39 -23.41
N ASP A 372 -0.97 15.35 -22.73
CA ASP A 372 -0.55 14.00 -23.08
C ASP A 372 -1.31 13.49 -24.32
N THR A 373 -0.98 12.27 -24.74
CA THR A 373 -1.61 11.60 -25.88
C THR A 373 -3.09 11.30 -25.69
N SER A 374 -3.58 11.33 -24.45
CA SER A 374 -4.97 11.10 -24.07
C SER A 374 -5.77 12.42 -23.96
N GLY A 375 -5.11 13.57 -24.16
CA GLY A 375 -5.72 14.88 -24.08
C GLY A 375 -5.87 15.43 -22.65
N MET A 376 -5.28 14.78 -21.65
CA MET A 376 -5.22 15.28 -20.27
C MET A 376 -4.12 16.33 -20.14
N ILE A 377 -4.38 17.37 -19.35
CA ILE A 377 -3.41 18.46 -19.18
C ILE A 377 -2.52 18.27 -17.96
N ARG A 378 -1.28 18.73 -18.11
CA ARG A 378 -0.39 19.10 -17.01
C ARG A 378 -0.01 20.56 -17.17
N ILE A 379 -0.28 21.34 -16.15
CA ILE A 379 0.04 22.75 -16.09
C ILE A 379 1.08 22.98 -15.00
N ARG A 380 2.13 23.72 -15.35
CA ARG A 380 3.10 24.26 -14.40
C ARG A 380 3.05 25.78 -14.46
N ALA A 381 2.92 26.41 -13.30
CA ALA A 381 3.05 27.85 -13.15
C ALA A 381 4.15 28.17 -12.13
N ILE A 382 5.06 29.08 -12.49
CA ILE A 382 6.07 29.63 -11.59
C ILE A 382 5.75 31.09 -11.36
N TYR A 383 5.56 31.43 -10.10
CA TYR A 383 5.33 32.79 -9.64
C TYR A 383 6.50 33.25 -8.78
N ARG A 384 6.84 34.52 -8.91
CA ARG A 384 7.92 35.14 -8.13
C ARG A 384 7.53 36.57 -7.84
N ASP A 385 7.40 36.89 -6.57
CA ASP A 385 7.28 38.28 -6.13
C ASP A 385 8.41 38.64 -5.16
N GLU A 386 8.37 39.85 -4.60
CA GLU A 386 9.40 40.34 -3.69
C GLU A 386 9.40 39.61 -2.33
N ALA A 387 8.36 38.84 -2.02
CA ALA A 387 8.16 38.16 -0.74
C ALA A 387 8.27 36.63 -0.83
N ASN A 388 7.81 35.99 -1.91
CA ASN A 388 7.70 34.54 -2.07
C ASN A 388 8.04 34.08 -3.52
N ASP A 389 8.79 32.98 -3.61
CA ASP A 389 9.00 32.22 -4.86
C ASP A 389 8.11 30.97 -4.82
N ALA A 390 7.09 30.86 -5.68
CA ALA A 390 6.13 29.75 -5.66
C ALA A 390 6.09 28.96 -6.97
N ARG A 391 5.93 27.64 -6.88
CA ARG A 391 5.73 26.73 -8.01
C ARG A 391 4.47 25.92 -7.80
N ALA A 392 3.48 26.07 -8.67
CA ALA A 392 2.34 25.16 -8.71
C ALA A 392 2.40 24.22 -9.90
N LEU A 393 2.00 22.97 -9.65
CA LEU A 393 1.67 21.99 -10.66
C LEU A 393 0.23 21.56 -10.46
N ALA A 394 -0.58 21.61 -11.51
CA ALA A 394 -1.87 20.94 -11.54
C ALA A 394 -1.94 20.02 -12.75
N TRP A 395 -2.56 18.87 -12.58
CA TRP A 395 -2.70 17.90 -13.65
C TRP A 395 -3.97 17.09 -13.51
N VAL A 396 -4.37 16.51 -14.63
CA VAL A 396 -5.50 15.59 -14.68
C VAL A 396 -4.98 14.18 -14.76
N GLU A 397 -5.53 13.29 -13.94
CA GLU A 397 -5.32 11.85 -14.02
C GLU A 397 -6.66 11.16 -14.28
N GLU A 398 -6.65 10.19 -15.18
CA GLU A 398 -7.76 9.25 -15.31
C GLU A 398 -7.77 8.33 -14.09
N ALA A 399 -8.95 8.15 -13.51
CA ALA A 399 -9.18 7.21 -12.44
C ALA A 399 -10.50 6.50 -12.67
N ASP A 400 -10.60 5.27 -12.18
CA ASP A 400 -11.86 4.56 -12.12
C ASP A 400 -12.43 4.70 -10.70
N ILE A 401 -13.70 5.06 -10.58
CA ILE A 401 -14.41 5.06 -9.30
C ILE A 401 -15.45 3.95 -9.34
N LEU A 402 -15.55 3.19 -8.24
CA LEU A 402 -16.62 2.22 -8.03
C LEU A 402 -17.99 2.93 -8.13
N THR A 403 -18.84 2.47 -9.03
CA THR A 403 -20.27 2.79 -9.00
C THR A 403 -20.93 1.89 -7.97
N GLU A 404 -21.34 2.47 -6.84
CA GLU A 404 -22.32 1.81 -5.97
C GLU A 404 -23.63 1.69 -6.74
N ASP A 405 -24.15 0.46 -6.88
CA ASP A 405 -25.52 0.24 -7.37
C ASP A 405 -26.47 1.02 -6.44
N MET A 406 -27.09 2.08 -6.97
CA MET A 406 -28.12 2.88 -6.30
C MET A 406 -29.44 2.12 -6.13
#